data_AF-A0A3B1C2Y0-F1
#
_entry.id   AF-A0A3B1C2Y0-F1
#
_cell.length_a   1.000
_cell.length_b   1.000
_cell.length_c   1.000
_cell.angle_alpha   90.00
_cell.angle_beta   90.00
_cell.angle_gamma   90.00
#
_symmetry.space_group_name_H-M   'P 1'
#
loop_
_entity.id
_entity.type
_entity.pdbx_description
1 polymer ?
#
loop_
_entity_poly.entity_id
_entity_poly.type
_entity_poly.pdbx_seq_one_letter_code
_entity_poly.pdbx_strand_id
1 'polypeptide(L)'
;MTHRKIWAFLLLISTVFLLSQCTSRYTQKDVEQLLSTERVTANTSDISILIPNGWHTIEANDSLFIDLWLVSKDYNSSLSLIPLHSENNKQSFSEWTSVSKLSNKMKFKKDKIEIVDDGDDVINGIQTSSYYFKVNNTLHRITIFNFKNKFYELTALDKAINHNKASQINNLEKLQTAIIQTVR
;
A
#
# COMPACT_ATOMS: atom_id res chain seq x y z
N MET A 1 -32.11 37.77 19.56
CA MET A 1 -30.70 37.66 19.09
C MET A 1 -30.12 36.23 19.20
N THR A 2 -30.87 35.26 19.74
CA THR A 2 -30.44 33.87 19.98
C THR A 2 -30.63 32.93 18.78
N HIS A 3 -31.74 33.05 18.05
CA HIS A 3 -32.02 32.18 16.89
C HIS A 3 -30.98 32.27 15.77
N ARG A 4 -30.47 33.49 15.49
CA ARG A 4 -29.48 33.71 14.42
C ARG A 4 -28.13 33.02 14.70
N LYS A 5 -27.77 32.83 15.98
CA LYS A 5 -26.55 32.11 16.39
C LYS A 5 -26.73 30.59 16.26
N ILE A 6 -27.92 30.07 16.56
CA ILE A 6 -28.26 28.64 16.43
C ILE A 6 -28.19 28.20 14.97
N TRP A 7 -28.75 28.99 14.04
CA TRP A 7 -28.68 28.70 12.61
C TRP A 7 -27.25 28.68 12.07
N ALA A 8 -26.41 29.65 12.48
CA ALA A 8 -25.00 29.68 12.08
C ALA A 8 -24.22 28.47 12.60
N PHE A 9 -24.51 28.01 13.82
CA PHE A 9 -23.89 26.83 14.41
C PHE A 9 -24.31 25.53 13.70
N LEU A 10 -25.58 25.39 13.34
CA LEU A 10 -26.07 24.25 12.56
C LEU A 10 -25.47 24.21 11.14
N LEU A 11 -25.29 25.37 10.51
CA LEU A 11 -24.65 25.49 9.19
C LEU A 11 -23.17 25.07 9.26
N LEU A 12 -22.47 25.45 10.33
CA LEU A 12 -21.08 25.06 10.57
C LEU A 12 -20.93 23.55 10.84
N ILE A 13 -21.84 22.95 11.62
CA ILE A 13 -21.83 21.49 11.86
C ILE A 13 -22.09 20.75 10.55
N SER A 14 -23.05 21.21 9.75
CA SER A 14 -23.37 20.62 8.45
C SER A 14 -22.18 20.64 7.49
N THR A 15 -21.43 21.75 7.41
CA THR A 15 -20.24 21.83 6.55
C THR A 15 -19.09 20.96 7.04
N VAL A 16 -18.92 20.78 8.36
CA VAL A 16 -17.92 19.85 8.92
C VAL A 16 -18.28 18.38 8.64
N PHE A 17 -19.57 18.03 8.68
CA PHE A 17 -20.02 16.67 8.33
C PHE A 17 -19.93 16.37 6.83
N LEU A 18 -20.09 17.37 5.96
CA LEU A 18 -19.94 17.18 4.50
C LEU A 18 -18.48 17.04 4.06
N LEU A 19 -17.52 17.59 4.83
CA LEU A 19 -16.09 17.50 4.52
C LEU A 19 -15.39 16.27 5.10
N SER A 20 -16.07 15.46 5.92
CA SER A 20 -15.46 14.31 6.63
C SER A 20 -15.64 12.96 5.92
N GLN A 21 -16.15 12.93 4.69
CA GLN A 21 -16.18 11.71 3.90
C GLN A 21 -14.80 11.44 3.27
N CYS A 22 -13.88 10.87 4.06
CA CYS A 22 -12.76 10.10 3.52
C CYS A 22 -13.31 8.84 2.87
N THR A 23 -13.66 8.92 1.59
CA THR A 23 -14.08 7.75 0.81
C THR A 23 -12.85 6.96 0.41
N SER A 24 -12.70 5.74 0.92
CA SER A 24 -11.75 4.79 0.33
C SER A 24 -12.13 4.55 -1.14
N ARG A 25 -11.15 4.55 -2.04
CA ARG A 25 -11.39 4.37 -3.49
C ARG A 25 -12.09 3.05 -3.84
N TYR A 26 -11.97 2.04 -2.97
CA TYR A 26 -12.58 0.73 -3.13
C TYR A 26 -13.50 0.39 -1.96
N THR A 27 -14.60 -0.30 -2.26
CA THR A 27 -15.57 -0.73 -1.24
C THR A 27 -15.11 -1.99 -0.51
N GLN A 28 -15.67 -2.30 0.67
CA GLN A 28 -15.37 -3.55 1.36
C GLN A 28 -15.71 -4.79 0.50
N LYS A 29 -16.80 -4.73 -0.26
CA LYS A 29 -17.22 -5.82 -1.16
C LYS A 29 -16.20 -6.10 -2.26
N ASP A 30 -15.54 -5.05 -2.78
CA ASP A 30 -14.46 -5.19 -3.75
C ASP A 30 -13.27 -5.96 -3.19
N VAL A 31 -12.99 -5.78 -1.90
CA VAL A 31 -11.88 -6.41 -1.18
C VAL A 31 -12.18 -7.87 -0.86
N GLU A 32 -13.41 -8.17 -0.42
CA GLU A 32 -13.86 -9.54 -0.14
C GLU A 32 -13.77 -10.47 -1.36
N GLN A 33 -13.92 -9.94 -2.58
CA GLN A 33 -13.79 -10.74 -3.80
C GLN A 33 -12.34 -11.05 -4.19
N LEU A 34 -11.39 -10.21 -3.77
CA LEU A 34 -9.97 -10.34 -4.13
C LEU A 34 -9.20 -11.24 -3.17
N LEU A 35 -9.62 -11.29 -1.91
CA LEU A 35 -8.91 -11.96 -0.85
C LEU A 35 -9.58 -13.29 -0.49
N SER A 36 -8.75 -14.24 -0.09
CA SER A 36 -9.18 -15.48 0.52
C SER A 36 -9.49 -15.27 2.01
N THR A 37 -10.06 -16.29 2.65
CA THR A 37 -10.21 -16.32 4.11
C THR A 37 -8.91 -16.71 4.83
N GLU A 38 -7.88 -17.11 4.10
CA GLU A 38 -6.59 -17.52 4.66
C GLU A 38 -5.78 -16.30 5.11
N ARG A 39 -5.24 -16.38 6.32
CA ARG A 39 -4.40 -15.33 6.91
C ARG A 39 -2.99 -15.85 7.11
N VAL A 40 -2.03 -15.03 6.73
CA VAL A 40 -0.62 -15.26 7.03
C VAL A 40 -0.10 -14.16 7.95
N THR A 41 0.80 -14.54 8.84
CA THR A 41 1.54 -13.63 9.72
C THR A 41 2.97 -13.52 9.20
N ALA A 42 3.51 -12.30 9.20
CA ALA A 42 4.88 -12.04 8.80
C ALA A 42 5.87 -12.67 9.81
N ASN A 43 7.10 -12.96 9.37
CA ASN A 43 8.05 -13.77 10.13
C ASN A 43 8.64 -13.04 11.35
N THR A 44 8.86 -11.74 11.22
CA THR A 44 9.61 -10.89 12.16
C THR A 44 8.77 -9.75 12.73
N SER A 45 7.61 -9.46 12.15
CA SER A 45 6.67 -8.46 12.66
C SER A 45 5.31 -9.05 13.01
N ASP A 46 4.60 -8.35 13.89
CA ASP A 46 3.24 -8.72 14.30
C ASP A 46 2.19 -8.36 13.23
N ILE A 47 2.58 -8.24 11.95
CA ILE A 47 1.66 -7.99 10.85
C ILE A 47 1.06 -9.32 10.41
N SER A 48 -0.26 -9.33 10.32
CA SER A 48 -1.01 -10.39 9.65
C SER A 48 -1.91 -9.81 8.56
N ILE A 49 -2.00 -10.49 7.42
CA ILE A 49 -2.81 -10.08 6.27
C ILE A 49 -3.59 -11.25 5.69
N LEU A 50 -4.71 -10.97 5.02
CA LEU A 50 -5.38 -11.99 4.21
C LEU A 50 -4.64 -12.19 2.88
N ILE A 51 -4.56 -13.44 2.42
CA ILE A 51 -3.87 -13.79 1.17
C ILE A 51 -4.83 -13.57 -0.01
N PRO A 52 -4.38 -13.00 -1.15
CA PRO A 52 -5.21 -12.92 -2.35
C PRO A 52 -5.63 -14.29 -2.89
N ASN A 53 -6.82 -14.35 -3.50
CA ASN A 53 -7.32 -15.59 -4.10
C ASN A 53 -6.35 -16.11 -5.17
N GLY A 54 -5.91 -17.37 -5.02
CA GLY A 54 -4.98 -18.00 -5.96
C GLY A 54 -3.51 -17.61 -5.77
N TRP A 55 -3.15 -17.06 -4.62
CA TRP A 55 -1.76 -16.76 -4.24
C TRP A 55 -1.29 -17.71 -3.13
N HIS A 56 0.02 -17.78 -2.93
CA HIS A 56 0.64 -18.56 -1.86
C HIS A 56 1.86 -17.82 -1.31
N THR A 57 2.28 -18.20 -0.10
CA THR A 57 3.48 -17.66 0.55
C THR A 57 4.72 -18.37 0.02
N ILE A 58 5.83 -17.64 -0.06
CA ILE A 58 7.16 -18.19 -0.35
C ILE A 58 8.10 -17.79 0.79
N GLU A 59 8.91 -18.72 1.27
CA GLU A 59 10.00 -18.41 2.18
C GLU A 59 11.00 -17.50 1.48
N ALA A 60 11.09 -16.26 1.94
CA ALA A 60 12.12 -15.35 1.47
C ALA A 60 13.46 -15.81 2.06
N ASN A 61 14.50 -15.82 1.22
CA ASN A 61 15.86 -16.09 1.68
C ASN A 61 16.31 -14.94 2.62
N ASP A 62 16.93 -15.27 3.75
CA ASP A 62 17.33 -14.35 4.84
C ASP A 62 18.09 -13.10 4.34
N SER A 63 18.77 -13.21 3.21
CA SER A 63 19.51 -12.10 2.57
C SER A 63 18.68 -10.87 2.17
N LEU A 64 17.35 -10.97 2.05
CA LEU A 64 16.52 -9.90 1.46
C LEU A 64 15.68 -9.09 2.46
N PHE A 65 15.72 -9.37 3.77
CA PHE A 65 14.90 -8.69 4.79
C PHE A 65 13.40 -8.60 4.43
N ILE A 66 12.89 -9.56 3.64
CA ILE A 66 11.48 -9.64 3.29
C ILE A 66 10.77 -10.38 4.42
N ASP A 67 9.81 -9.71 5.04
CA ASP A 67 9.09 -10.22 6.19
C ASP A 67 7.91 -11.11 5.79
N LEU A 68 7.35 -10.83 4.60
CA LEU A 68 6.34 -11.67 3.96
C LEU A 68 6.44 -11.57 2.44
N TRP A 69 6.41 -12.71 1.75
CA TRP A 69 6.39 -12.76 0.28
C TRP A 69 5.24 -13.63 -0.21
N LEU A 70 4.34 -13.03 -0.98
CA LEU A 70 3.24 -13.71 -1.65
C LEU A 70 3.47 -13.71 -3.16
N VAL A 71 3.14 -14.82 -3.81
CA VAL A 71 3.27 -14.98 -5.25
C VAL A 71 2.00 -15.60 -5.82
N SER A 72 1.57 -15.09 -6.97
CA SER A 72 0.43 -15.65 -7.70
C SER A 72 0.75 -17.07 -8.20
N LYS A 73 -0.26 -17.93 -8.34
CA LYS A 73 -0.08 -19.31 -8.83
C LYS A 73 0.59 -19.42 -10.20
N ASP A 74 0.48 -18.39 -11.02
CA ASP A 74 1.11 -18.33 -12.35
C ASP A 74 2.50 -17.66 -12.34
N TYR A 75 3.01 -17.25 -11.16
CA TYR A 75 4.30 -16.60 -10.94
C TYR A 75 4.51 -15.27 -11.70
N ASN A 76 3.45 -14.70 -12.25
CA ASN A 76 3.51 -13.42 -12.97
C ASN A 76 3.42 -12.21 -12.02
N SER A 77 2.85 -12.39 -10.83
CA SER A 77 2.63 -11.31 -9.88
C SER A 77 3.15 -11.68 -8.51
N SER A 78 3.62 -10.68 -7.77
CA SER A 78 4.09 -10.88 -6.40
C SER A 78 3.86 -9.65 -5.54
N LEU A 79 3.78 -9.88 -4.23
CA LEU A 79 3.67 -8.90 -3.18
C LEU A 79 4.74 -9.21 -2.14
N SER A 80 5.61 -8.25 -1.85
CA SER A 80 6.59 -8.37 -0.77
C SER A 80 6.39 -7.27 0.25
N LEU A 81 6.38 -7.66 1.52
CA LEU A 81 6.34 -6.77 2.68
C LEU A 81 7.74 -6.68 3.29
N ILE A 82 8.24 -5.46 3.46
CA ILE A 82 9.57 -5.20 4.01
C ILE A 82 9.43 -4.17 5.15
N PRO A 83 9.87 -4.48 6.38
CA PRO A 83 9.92 -3.50 7.45
C PRO A 83 10.98 -2.45 7.14
N LEU A 84 10.63 -1.18 7.33
CA LEU A 84 11.55 -0.08 7.19
C LEU A 84 12.17 0.25 8.56
N HIS A 85 13.49 0.08 8.64
CA HIS A 85 14.25 0.28 9.88
C HIS A 85 15.08 1.56 9.81
N SER A 86 15.02 2.36 10.87
CA SER A 86 15.85 3.55 11.05
C SER A 86 16.22 3.65 12.52
N GLU A 87 17.44 4.08 12.78
CA GLU A 87 17.88 4.42 14.14
C GLU A 87 17.14 5.66 14.68
N ASN A 88 16.54 6.45 13.79
CA ASN A 88 15.80 7.65 14.14
C ASN A 88 14.28 7.44 13.98
N ASN A 89 13.60 7.17 15.09
CA ASN A 89 12.15 6.92 15.15
C ASN A 89 11.27 8.16 14.85
N LYS A 90 11.86 9.31 14.53
CA LYS A 90 11.12 10.57 14.25
C LYS A 90 10.93 10.87 12.77
N GLN A 91 11.24 9.94 11.88
CA GLN A 91 11.09 10.16 10.45
C GLN A 91 9.63 10.26 10.02
N SER A 92 9.34 11.27 9.22
CA SER A 92 8.05 11.52 8.58
C SER A 92 7.78 10.55 7.43
N PHE A 93 6.51 10.42 7.02
CA PHE A 93 6.12 9.64 5.83
C PHE A 93 6.89 10.06 4.57
N SER A 94 7.04 11.37 4.35
CA SER A 94 7.77 11.90 3.18
C SER A 94 9.24 11.48 3.17
N GLU A 95 9.87 11.41 4.34
CA GLU A 95 11.26 10.95 4.47
C GLU A 95 11.36 9.46 4.16
N TRP A 96 10.44 8.64 4.69
CA TRP A 96 10.40 7.20 4.39
C TRP A 96 10.15 6.90 2.92
N THR A 97 9.20 7.60 2.30
CA THR A 97 8.95 7.50 0.86
C THR A 97 10.20 7.89 0.06
N SER A 98 10.96 8.89 0.51
CA SER A 98 12.21 9.29 -0.16
C SER A 98 13.33 8.25 -0.01
N VAL A 99 13.48 7.68 1.19
CA VAL A 99 14.44 6.59 1.46
C VAL A 99 14.11 5.35 0.63
N SER A 100 12.84 4.97 0.57
CA SER A 100 12.34 3.85 -0.25
C SER A 100 12.64 4.06 -1.75
N LYS A 101 12.35 5.26 -2.28
CA LYS A 101 12.69 5.63 -3.67
C LYS A 101 14.20 5.53 -3.93
N LEU A 102 15.03 5.99 -3.01
CA LEU A 102 16.50 5.94 -3.15
C LEU A 102 17.02 4.49 -3.08
N SER A 103 16.52 3.70 -2.13
CA SER A 103 16.87 2.29 -1.98
C SER A 103 16.56 1.50 -3.26
N ASN A 104 15.35 1.67 -3.79
CA ASN A 104 14.95 1.05 -5.05
C ASN A 104 15.81 1.55 -6.23
N LYS A 105 16.13 2.85 -6.31
CA LYS A 105 17.09 3.35 -7.33
C LYS A 105 18.46 2.69 -7.26
N MET A 106 18.98 2.46 -6.06
CA MET A 106 20.29 1.82 -5.86
C MET A 106 20.25 0.33 -6.22
N LYS A 107 19.16 -0.38 -5.89
CA LYS A 107 18.95 -1.78 -6.25
C LYS A 107 19.01 -2.03 -7.77
N PHE A 108 18.48 -1.10 -8.55
CA PHE A 108 18.38 -1.19 -10.02
C PHE A 108 19.32 -0.21 -10.74
N LYS A 109 20.48 0.14 -10.15
CA LYS A 109 21.40 1.19 -10.63
C LYS A 109 21.80 1.11 -12.12
N LYS A 110 21.73 -0.08 -12.72
CA LYS A 110 22.09 -0.32 -14.13
C LYS A 110 20.92 -0.14 -15.10
N ASP A 111 19.70 -0.02 -14.60
CA ASP A 111 18.48 0.02 -15.39
C ASP A 111 17.96 1.46 -15.56
N LYS A 112 17.19 1.69 -16.63
CA LYS A 112 16.44 2.93 -16.78
C LYS A 112 15.23 2.90 -15.85
N ILE A 113 15.22 3.81 -14.87
CA ILE A 113 14.19 3.90 -13.84
C ILE A 113 13.29 5.09 -14.12
N GLU A 114 11.98 4.86 -14.11
CA GLU A 114 10.96 5.90 -14.09
C GLU A 114 10.19 5.80 -12.77
N ILE A 115 10.07 6.92 -12.05
CA ILE A 115 9.27 7.03 -10.82
C ILE A 115 8.13 7.99 -11.08
N VAL A 116 6.92 7.57 -10.74
CA VAL A 116 5.71 8.38 -10.84
C VAL A 116 5.02 8.37 -9.48
N ASP A 117 4.85 9.54 -8.88
CA ASP A 117 4.20 9.65 -7.57
C ASP A 117 2.68 9.41 -7.70
N ASP A 118 2.12 8.60 -6.80
CA ASP A 118 0.68 8.25 -6.75
C ASP A 118 -0.05 8.98 -5.60
N GLY A 119 0.72 9.60 -4.70
CA GLY A 119 0.22 10.47 -3.63
C GLY A 119 0.02 9.75 -2.30
N ASP A 120 -0.53 10.50 -1.34
CA ASP A 120 -0.82 10.04 0.00
C ASP A 120 -2.32 9.73 0.14
N ASP A 121 -2.65 8.69 0.90
CA ASP A 121 -4.03 8.24 1.15
C ASP A 121 -4.18 7.66 2.57
N VAL A 122 -5.42 7.50 3.04
CA VAL A 122 -5.75 6.85 4.31
C VAL A 122 -6.64 5.64 4.04
N ILE A 123 -6.10 4.44 4.28
CA ILE A 123 -6.77 3.17 4.01
C ILE A 123 -7.11 2.51 5.35
N ASN A 124 -8.40 2.41 5.70
CA ASN A 124 -8.85 1.83 6.96
C ASN A 124 -8.15 2.45 8.20
N GLY A 125 -7.98 3.79 8.19
CA GLY A 125 -7.28 4.52 9.25
C GLY A 125 -5.75 4.41 9.23
N ILE A 126 -5.18 3.65 8.30
CA ILE A 126 -3.73 3.54 8.08
C ILE A 126 -3.33 4.62 7.08
N GLN A 127 -2.44 5.51 7.48
CA GLN A 127 -1.84 6.48 6.57
C GLN A 127 -0.90 5.75 5.60
N THR A 128 -0.95 6.13 4.33
CA THR A 128 -0.17 5.52 3.25
C THR A 128 0.42 6.59 2.32
N SER A 129 1.52 6.26 1.68
CA SER A 129 2.15 7.04 0.61
C SER A 129 2.58 6.09 -0.50
N SER A 130 2.16 6.33 -1.74
CA SER A 130 2.38 5.40 -2.85
C SER A 130 3.09 6.05 -4.03
N TYR A 131 3.84 5.23 -4.75
CA TYR A 131 4.45 5.61 -6.02
C TYR A 131 4.63 4.40 -6.93
N TYR A 132 4.71 4.64 -8.22
CA TYR A 132 5.06 3.65 -9.23
C TYR A 132 6.54 3.71 -9.53
N PHE A 133 7.12 2.54 -9.75
CA PHE A 133 8.51 2.35 -10.10
C PHE A 133 8.56 1.42 -11.31
N LYS A 134 9.07 1.91 -12.45
CA LYS A 134 9.17 1.11 -13.68
C LYS A 134 10.63 0.80 -13.98
N VAL A 135 10.93 -0.49 -14.12
CA VAL A 135 12.26 -1.02 -14.51
C VAL A 135 12.09 -2.08 -15.58
N ASN A 136 12.83 -1.96 -16.69
CA ASN A 136 12.84 -2.94 -17.78
C ASN A 136 11.43 -3.37 -18.23
N ASN A 137 10.54 -2.38 -18.41
CA ASN A 137 9.11 -2.55 -18.72
C ASN A 137 8.25 -3.27 -17.68
N THR A 138 8.81 -3.66 -16.54
CA THR A 138 8.03 -4.15 -15.40
C THR A 138 7.58 -2.98 -14.56
N LEU A 139 6.29 -2.93 -14.26
CA LEU A 139 5.70 -1.92 -13.40
C LEU A 139 5.61 -2.47 -11.98
N HIS A 140 6.15 -1.71 -11.03
CA HIS A 140 6.01 -1.95 -9.62
C HIS A 140 5.17 -0.83 -9.02
N ARG A 141 4.26 -1.17 -8.11
CA ARG A 141 3.61 -0.19 -7.25
C ARG A 141 4.13 -0.39 -5.83
N ILE A 142 4.66 0.68 -5.26
CA ILE A 142 5.22 0.70 -3.91
C ILE A 142 4.26 1.49 -3.03
N THR A 143 3.88 0.93 -1.90
CA THR A 143 3.09 1.63 -0.87
C THR A 143 3.81 1.57 0.46
N ILE A 144 4.12 2.74 1.00
CA ILE A 144 4.62 2.91 2.35
C ILE A 144 3.43 3.12 3.28
N PHE A 145 3.39 2.41 4.39
CA PHE A 145 2.33 2.57 5.38
C PHE A 145 2.87 2.46 6.81
N ASN A 146 2.16 3.07 7.76
CA ASN A 146 2.49 2.99 9.18
C ASN A 146 1.54 2.03 9.91
N PHE A 147 2.10 1.09 10.65
CA PHE A 147 1.34 0.19 11.50
C PHE A 147 2.03 0.02 12.85
N LYS A 148 1.28 0.23 13.95
CA LYS A 148 1.80 0.15 15.33
C LYS A 148 3.12 0.92 15.53
N ASN A 149 3.20 2.15 15.00
CA ASN A 149 4.38 3.04 15.04
C ASN A 149 5.62 2.51 14.31
N LYS A 150 5.46 1.54 13.41
CA LYS A 150 6.52 1.06 12.51
C LYS A 150 6.12 1.33 11.06
N PHE A 151 7.11 1.53 10.20
CA PHE A 151 6.88 1.76 8.78
C PHE A 151 7.19 0.50 7.99
N TYR A 152 6.42 0.28 6.94
CA TYR A 152 6.52 -0.88 6.08
C TYR A 152 6.42 -0.47 4.63
N GLU A 153 7.18 -1.15 3.78
CA GLU A 153 7.10 -1.08 2.33
C GLU A 153 6.36 -2.32 1.83
N LEU A 154 5.20 -2.10 1.21
CA LEU A 154 4.49 -3.11 0.44
C LEU A 154 4.78 -2.88 -1.05
N THR A 155 5.44 -3.86 -1.66
CA THR A 155 5.82 -3.79 -3.07
C THR A 155 5.00 -4.80 -3.86
N ALA A 156 4.18 -4.31 -4.79
CA ALA A 156 3.44 -5.12 -5.73
C ALA A 156 4.12 -5.08 -7.11
N LEU A 157 4.33 -6.25 -7.69
CA LEU A 157 4.85 -6.42 -9.04
C LEU A 157 3.86 -7.24 -9.85
N ASP A 158 3.67 -6.83 -11.10
CA ASP A 158 2.93 -7.58 -12.12
C ASP A 158 3.76 -7.59 -13.41
N LYS A 159 4.14 -8.79 -13.87
CA LYS A 159 4.91 -9.03 -15.10
C LYS A 159 4.04 -9.30 -16.31
N ALA A 160 2.71 -9.26 -16.19
CA ALA A 160 1.83 -9.63 -17.28
C ALA A 160 2.07 -8.76 -18.53
N ILE A 161 2.72 -9.37 -19.53
CA ILE A 161 3.23 -8.72 -20.75
C ILE A 161 2.08 -8.19 -21.64
N ASN A 162 0.85 -8.64 -21.41
CA ASN A 162 -0.28 -8.45 -22.33
C ASN A 162 -1.41 -7.56 -21.80
N HIS A 163 -1.27 -6.94 -20.62
CA HIS A 163 -2.32 -6.06 -20.09
C HIS A 163 -2.15 -4.61 -20.56
N ASN A 164 -3.27 -3.92 -20.81
CA ASN A 164 -3.29 -2.47 -20.93
C ASN A 164 -2.73 -1.86 -19.63
N LYS A 165 -1.75 -0.95 -19.75
CA LYS A 165 -1.10 -0.24 -18.62
C LYS A 165 -2.12 0.31 -17.61
N ALA A 166 -3.24 0.86 -18.07
CA ALA A 166 -4.27 1.39 -17.18
C ALA A 166 -4.93 0.30 -16.32
N SER A 167 -5.18 -0.88 -16.89
CA SER A 167 -5.72 -2.02 -16.15
C SER A 167 -4.72 -2.56 -15.14
N GLN A 168 -3.43 -2.62 -15.51
CA GLN A 168 -2.36 -3.08 -14.62
C GLN A 168 -2.22 -2.16 -13.40
N ILE A 169 -2.22 -0.84 -13.63
CA ILE A 169 -2.19 0.18 -12.57
C ILE A 169 -3.36 -0.01 -11.60
N ASN A 170 -4.59 -0.10 -12.14
CA ASN A 170 -5.79 -0.29 -11.33
C ASN A 170 -5.73 -1.58 -10.51
N ASN A 171 -5.30 -2.69 -11.10
CA ASN A 171 -5.20 -3.97 -10.42
C ASN A 171 -4.19 -3.94 -9.26
N LEU A 172 -3.01 -3.35 -9.48
CA LEU A 172 -1.99 -3.21 -8.43
C LEU A 172 -2.48 -2.33 -7.27
N GLU A 173 -3.11 -1.19 -7.59
CA GLU A 173 -3.67 -0.28 -6.60
C GLU A 173 -4.79 -0.95 -5.79
N LYS A 174 -5.73 -1.63 -6.47
CA LYS A 174 -6.85 -2.34 -5.86
C LYS A 174 -6.35 -3.45 -4.94
N LEU A 175 -5.37 -4.22 -5.40
CA LEU A 175 -4.78 -5.32 -4.64
C LEU A 175 -4.07 -4.82 -3.37
N GLN A 176 -3.21 -3.80 -3.47
CA GLN A 176 -2.53 -3.26 -2.30
C GLN A 176 -3.49 -2.61 -1.31
N THR A 177 -4.51 -1.92 -1.81
CA THR A 177 -5.58 -1.38 -0.96
C THR A 177 -6.29 -2.48 -0.20
N ALA A 178 -6.68 -3.56 -0.90
CA ALA A 178 -7.31 -4.73 -0.29
C ALA A 178 -6.44 -5.33 0.82
N ILE A 179 -5.13 -5.51 0.56
CA ILE A 179 -4.20 -6.06 1.54
C ILE A 179 -4.10 -5.15 2.78
N ILE A 180 -3.89 -3.86 2.58
CA ILE A 180 -3.74 -2.89 3.69
C ILE A 180 -4.99 -2.83 4.56
N GLN A 181 -6.19 -2.93 3.97
CA GLN A 181 -7.44 -2.99 4.75
C GLN A 181 -7.50 -4.18 5.72
N THR A 182 -6.72 -5.24 5.49
CA THR A 182 -6.74 -6.46 6.31
C THR A 182 -5.61 -6.59 7.32
N VAL A 183 -4.70 -5.61 7.37
CA VAL A 183 -3.56 -5.56 8.29
C VAL A 183 -4.04 -5.54 9.74
N ARG A 184 -3.49 -6.43 10.57
CA ARG A 184 -3.74 -6.56 12.03
C ARG A 184 -2.48 -7.00 12.76
#